data_AF-A0A2G6JR43-F1
#
_entry.id   AF-A0A2G6JR43-F1
#
_cell.length_a   1.000
_cell.length_b   1.000
_cell.length_c   1.000
_cell.angle_alpha   90.00
_cell.angle_beta   90.00
_cell.angle_gamma   90.00
#
_symmetry.space_group_name_H-M   'P 1'
#
loop_
_entity.id
_entity.type
_entity.pdbx_description
1 polymer ?
#
loop_
_entity_poly.entity_id
_entity_poly.type
_entity_poly.pdbx_seq_one_letter_code
_entity_poly.pdbx_strand_id
1 'polypeptide(L)'
;MSTVSAAARHDLSDAQWALLGPLLPPTAPRGRPRRWPVRGLVDGVRYRARVGCPWRDVPVRYGPWWRVYALFACWQLLGVWTRVEASLREAADRNGRLSWQVSVDSTTARAHVHAAGARRDSVDRVAGEPGHHALGRSRGGWGTKTHAAIDQ
;
A
#
# COMPACT_ATOMS: atom_id res chain seq x y z
N MET A 1 -6.94 -23.99 -22.31
CA MET A 1 -6.60 -22.85 -21.44
C MET A 1 -6.52 -23.38 -20.02
N SER A 2 -5.32 -23.59 -19.49
CA SER A 2 -5.17 -24.21 -18.16
C SER A 2 -5.56 -23.22 -17.08
N THR A 3 -6.72 -23.43 -16.48
CA THR A 3 -7.18 -22.76 -15.27
C THR A 3 -6.31 -23.25 -14.11
N VAL A 4 -5.39 -22.39 -13.66
CA VAL A 4 -4.74 -22.63 -12.37
C VAL A 4 -5.76 -22.27 -11.30
N SER A 5 -6.46 -23.27 -10.78
CA SER A 5 -7.27 -23.16 -9.55
C SER A 5 -6.47 -22.41 -8.50
N ALA A 6 -7.10 -21.51 -7.73
CA ALA A 6 -6.50 -20.86 -6.56
C ALA A 6 -5.86 -21.94 -5.68
N ALA A 7 -4.52 -22.06 -5.76
CA ALA A 7 -3.81 -23.24 -5.25
C ALA A 7 -3.55 -23.12 -3.75
N ALA A 8 -3.61 -21.91 -3.20
CA ALA A 8 -3.45 -21.62 -1.79
C ALA A 8 -4.51 -20.65 -1.25
N ARG A 9 -4.71 -20.70 0.06
CA ARG A 9 -5.57 -19.78 0.81
C ARG A 9 -5.14 -18.34 0.51
N HIS A 10 -6.09 -17.51 0.08
CA HIS A 10 -5.92 -16.10 -0.33
C HIS A 10 -5.32 -15.84 -1.73
N ASP A 11 -5.17 -16.86 -2.58
CA ASP A 11 -4.91 -16.65 -4.00
C ASP A 11 -6.14 -16.03 -4.69
N LEU A 12 -5.93 -15.43 -5.87
CA LEU A 12 -7.03 -14.89 -6.67
C LEU A 12 -7.90 -16.04 -7.19
N SER A 13 -9.22 -15.94 -6.99
CA SER A 13 -10.16 -16.82 -7.67
C SER A 13 -10.17 -16.55 -9.18
N ASP A 14 -10.69 -17.49 -9.97
CA ASP A 14 -10.80 -17.29 -11.42
C ASP A 14 -11.64 -16.06 -11.78
N ALA A 15 -12.71 -15.81 -11.03
CA ALA A 15 -13.55 -14.62 -11.19
C ALA A 15 -12.78 -13.32 -10.88
N GLN A 16 -11.98 -13.31 -9.81
CA GLN A 16 -11.13 -12.14 -9.49
C GLN A 16 -10.03 -11.95 -10.54
N TRP A 17 -9.44 -13.04 -11.03
CA TRP A 17 -8.45 -12.99 -12.09
C TRP A 17 -9.05 -12.49 -13.41
N ALA A 18 -10.29 -12.85 -13.73
CA ALA A 18 -10.98 -12.35 -14.91
C ALA A 18 -11.19 -10.82 -14.88
N LEU A 19 -11.34 -10.24 -13.68
CA LEU A 19 -11.40 -8.78 -13.51
C LEU A 19 -10.01 -8.13 -13.60
N LEU A 20 -9.00 -8.75 -12.99
CA LEU A 20 -7.65 -8.19 -12.90
C LEU A 20 -6.86 -8.33 -14.22
N GLY A 21 -6.90 -9.51 -14.83
CA GLY A 21 -6.08 -9.90 -15.98
C GLY A 21 -6.10 -8.90 -17.14
N PRO A 22 -7.28 -8.40 -17.58
CA PRO A 22 -7.38 -7.40 -18.65
C PRO A 22 -6.73 -6.05 -18.33
N LEU A 23 -6.53 -5.71 -17.05
CA LEU A 23 -5.91 -4.47 -16.61
C LEU A 23 -4.38 -4.55 -16.56
N LEU A 24 -3.82 -5.76 -16.69
CA LEU A 24 -2.39 -5.99 -16.64
C LEU A 24 -1.73 -5.71 -18.00
N PRO A 25 -0.46 -5.27 -18.02
CA PRO A 25 0.26 -5.08 -19.27
C PRO A 25 0.27 -6.36 -20.11
N PRO A 26 0.11 -6.25 -21.44
CA PRO A 26 0.14 -7.40 -22.32
C PRO A 26 1.51 -8.08 -22.24
N THR A 27 1.52 -9.38 -22.51
CA THR A 27 2.80 -10.09 -22.68
C THR A 27 3.51 -9.52 -23.90
N ALA A 28 4.83 -9.32 -23.80
CA ALA A 28 5.62 -8.83 -24.92
C ALA A 28 5.42 -9.73 -26.16
N PRO A 29 5.13 -9.16 -27.34
CA PRO A 29 4.83 -9.94 -28.54
C PRO A 29 6.07 -10.66 -29.11
N ARG A 30 7.27 -10.25 -28.70
CA ARG A 30 8.54 -10.83 -29.12
C ARG A 30 9.44 -11.10 -27.93
N GLY A 31 10.38 -12.03 -28.10
CA GLY A 31 11.36 -12.43 -27.09
C GLY A 31 11.03 -13.77 -26.44
N ARG A 32 11.87 -14.17 -25.47
CA ARG A 32 11.70 -15.45 -24.77
C ARG A 32 10.40 -15.45 -23.97
N PRO A 33 9.50 -16.43 -24.17
CA PRO A 33 8.31 -16.58 -23.35
C PRO A 33 8.64 -16.60 -21.86
N ARG A 34 7.76 -16.02 -21.06
CA ARG A 34 7.92 -16.06 -19.60
C ARG A 34 7.82 -17.51 -19.12
N ARG A 35 8.85 -17.98 -18.42
CA ARG A 35 8.88 -19.31 -17.81
C ARG A 35 7.83 -19.49 -16.70
N TRP A 36 7.46 -18.40 -16.00
CA TRP A 36 6.49 -18.44 -14.92
C TRP A 36 5.22 -17.67 -15.29
N PRO A 37 4.03 -18.24 -14.98
CA PRO A 37 2.76 -17.60 -15.30
C PRO A 37 2.60 -16.29 -14.51
N VAL A 38 2.09 -15.25 -15.18
CA VAL A 38 1.90 -13.93 -14.56
C VAL A 38 0.97 -14.03 -13.35
N ARG A 39 -0.09 -14.83 -13.42
CA ARG A 39 -1.01 -15.07 -12.30
C ARG A 39 -0.28 -15.52 -11.04
N GLY A 40 0.55 -16.56 -11.14
CA GLY A 40 1.32 -17.06 -10.00
C GLY A 40 2.28 -16.02 -9.41
N LEU A 41 2.92 -15.20 -10.26
CA LEU A 41 3.76 -14.11 -9.79
C LEU A 41 2.96 -13.01 -9.08
N VAL A 42 1.78 -12.67 -9.60
CA VAL A 42 0.86 -11.69 -8.98
C VAL A 42 0.33 -12.21 -7.65
N ASP A 43 -0.05 -13.48 -7.56
CA ASP A 43 -0.44 -14.11 -6.29
C ASP A 43 0.74 -14.11 -5.28
N GLY A 44 1.98 -14.27 -5.77
CA GLY A 44 3.19 -14.11 -4.94
C GLY A 44 3.38 -12.69 -4.39
N VAL A 45 3.13 -11.65 -5.22
CA VAL A 45 3.15 -10.25 -4.77
C VAL A 45 2.06 -10.02 -3.72
N ARG A 46 0.84 -10.50 -3.98
CA ARG A 46 -0.32 -10.39 -3.07
C ARG A 46 -0.05 -11.09 -1.74
N TYR A 47 0.55 -12.29 -1.77
CA TYR A 47 0.96 -13.01 -0.58
C TYR A 47 1.93 -12.17 0.26
N ARG A 48 2.99 -11.65 -0.36
CA ARG A 48 3.98 -10.80 0.34
C ARG A 48 3.33 -9.57 0.95
N ALA A 49 2.46 -8.88 0.21
CA ALA A 49 1.78 -7.68 0.70
C ALA A 49 0.87 -7.97 1.90
N ARG A 50 0.15 -9.09 1.86
CA ARG A 50 -0.76 -9.51 2.95
C ARG A 50 -0.02 -10.00 4.20
N VAL A 51 1.05 -10.78 4.02
CA VAL A 51 1.78 -11.41 5.13
C VAL A 51 2.86 -10.48 5.71
N GLY A 52 3.35 -9.52 4.93
CA GLY A 52 4.42 -8.62 5.36
C GLY A 52 5.79 -9.29 5.47
N CYS A 53 5.99 -10.46 4.86
CA CYS A 53 7.25 -11.19 4.96
C CYS A 53 8.36 -10.58 4.09
N PRO A 54 9.65 -10.87 4.41
CA PRO A 54 10.75 -10.65 3.49
C PRO A 54 10.49 -11.29 2.13
N TRP A 55 11.01 -10.68 1.05
CA TRP A 55 10.82 -11.22 -0.31
C TRP A 55 11.33 -12.65 -0.46
N ARG A 56 12.45 -12.98 0.20
CA ARG A 56 13.05 -14.33 0.15
C ARG A 56 12.15 -15.41 0.77
N ASP A 57 11.20 -15.02 1.60
CA ASP A 57 10.28 -15.93 2.30
C ASP A 57 8.97 -16.13 1.53
N VAL A 58 8.84 -15.53 0.34
CA VAL A 58 7.70 -15.78 -0.54
C VAL A 58 7.70 -17.26 -0.96
N PRO A 59 6.58 -17.99 -0.80
CA PRO A 59 6.52 -19.41 -1.10
C PRO A 59 6.87 -19.74 -2.54
N VAL A 60 7.70 -20.78 -2.71
CA VAL A 60 8.23 -21.22 -4.02
C VAL A 60 7.14 -21.62 -5.02
N ARG A 61 5.93 -21.96 -4.55
CA ARG A 61 4.76 -22.24 -5.41
C ARG A 61 4.39 -21.09 -6.36
N TYR A 62 4.71 -19.85 -5.99
CA TYR A 62 4.47 -18.66 -6.83
C TYR A 62 5.59 -18.41 -7.86
N GLY A 63 6.66 -19.19 -7.79
CA GLY A 63 7.89 -19.00 -8.54
C GLY A 63 9.03 -18.46 -7.67
N PRO A 64 10.22 -18.25 -8.25
CA PRO A 64 11.37 -17.74 -7.52
C PRO A 64 11.10 -16.32 -6.99
N TRP A 65 11.43 -16.08 -5.73
CA TRP A 65 11.20 -14.79 -5.06
C TRP A 65 11.71 -13.59 -5.86
N TRP A 66 12.86 -13.71 -6.51
CA TRP A 66 13.48 -12.62 -7.28
C TRP A 66 12.68 -12.28 -8.54
N ARG A 67 11.93 -13.22 -9.12
CA ARG A 67 11.00 -12.96 -10.24
C ARG A 67 9.74 -12.24 -9.75
N VAL A 68 9.21 -12.64 -8.60
CA VAL A 68 8.07 -11.97 -7.94
C VAL A 68 8.45 -10.52 -7.65
N TYR A 69 9.61 -10.31 -7.04
CA TYR A 69 10.14 -8.98 -6.76
C TYR A 69 10.39 -8.17 -8.04
N ALA A 70 11.06 -8.75 -9.05
CA ALA A 70 11.33 -8.05 -10.30
C ALA A 70 10.06 -7.61 -11.02
N LEU A 71 9.00 -8.44 -10.99
CA LEU A 71 7.69 -8.06 -11.52
C LEU A 71 7.11 -6.87 -10.73
N PHE A 72 7.08 -6.98 -9.40
CA PHE A 72 6.58 -5.92 -8.53
C PHE A 72 7.30 -4.59 -8.78
N ALA A 73 8.63 -4.60 -8.73
CA ALA A 73 9.45 -3.40 -8.87
C ALA A 73 9.32 -2.76 -10.27
N CYS A 74 9.33 -3.57 -11.33
CA CYS A 74 9.11 -3.09 -12.69
C CYS A 74 7.72 -2.44 -12.84
N TRP A 75 6.69 -3.09 -12.31
CA TRP A 75 5.32 -2.57 -12.39
C TRP A 75 5.07 -1.36 -11.50
N GLN A 76 5.79 -1.26 -10.39
CA GLN A 76 5.81 -0.07 -9.54
C GLN A 76 6.40 1.13 -10.30
N LEU A 77 7.57 0.94 -10.93
CA LEU A 77 8.21 1.99 -11.71
C LEU A 77 7.37 2.41 -12.94
N LEU A 78 6.65 1.47 -13.54
CA LEU A 78 5.75 1.72 -14.68
C LEU A 78 4.35 2.20 -14.28
N GLY A 79 4.09 2.43 -12.99
CA GLY A 79 2.78 2.86 -12.48
C GLY A 79 1.63 1.90 -12.81
N VAL A 80 1.93 0.61 -13.01
CA VAL A 80 0.91 -0.40 -13.34
C VAL A 80 -0.01 -0.63 -12.15
N TRP A 81 0.54 -0.75 -10.94
CA TRP A 81 -0.24 -0.97 -9.73
C TRP A 81 -1.24 0.16 -9.48
N THR A 82 -0.80 1.42 -9.62
CA THR A 82 -1.64 2.59 -9.47
C THR A 82 -2.78 2.62 -10.49
N ARG A 83 -2.52 2.29 -11.76
CA ARG A 83 -3.56 2.23 -12.80
C ARG A 83 -4.57 1.10 -12.56
N VAL A 84 -4.08 -0.06 -12.14
CA VAL A 84 -4.93 -1.21 -11.79
C VAL A 84 -5.83 -0.86 -10.61
N GLU A 85 -5.28 -0.27 -9.55
CA GLU A 85 -6.03 0.18 -8.38
C GLU A 85 -7.11 1.19 -8.76
N ALA A 86 -6.76 2.24 -9.53
CA ALA A 86 -7.70 3.25 -9.98
C ALA A 86 -8.85 2.62 -10.79
N SER A 87 -8.53 1.73 -11.74
CA SER A 87 -9.54 1.07 -12.58
C SER A 87 -10.47 0.17 -11.77
N LEU A 88 -9.95 -0.58 -10.81
CA LEU A 88 -10.76 -1.44 -9.94
C LEU A 88 -11.62 -0.62 -8.98
N ARG A 89 -11.10 0.50 -8.46
CA ARG A 89 -11.85 1.42 -7.60
C ARG A 89 -12.98 2.09 -8.35
N GLU A 90 -12.74 2.61 -9.55
CA GLU A 90 -13.79 3.17 -10.43
C GLU A 90 -14.86 2.12 -10.78
N ALA A 91 -14.45 0.89 -11.07
CA ALA A 91 -15.40 -0.20 -11.32
C ALA A 91 -16.22 -0.54 -10.07
N ALA A 92 -15.61 -0.56 -8.89
CA ALA A 92 -16.32 -0.80 -7.64
C ALA A 92 -17.30 0.33 -7.31
N ASP A 93 -16.90 1.58 -7.51
CA ASP A 93 -17.74 2.78 -7.33
C ASP A 93 -18.98 2.75 -8.22
N ARG A 94 -18.80 2.54 -9.53
CA ARG A 94 -19.93 2.42 -10.49
C ARG A 94 -20.91 1.30 -10.15
N ASN A 95 -20.43 0.25 -9.49
CA ASN A 95 -21.27 -0.88 -9.08
C ASN A 95 -21.83 -0.72 -7.65
N GLY A 96 -21.67 0.45 -7.02
CA GLY A 96 -22.17 0.71 -5.66
C GLY A 96 -21.49 -0.14 -4.58
N ARG A 97 -20.26 -0.62 -4.84
CA ARG A 97 -19.50 -1.47 -3.91
C ARG A 97 -18.60 -0.68 -2.97
N LEU A 98 -18.50 0.63 -3.14
CA LEU A 98 -17.76 1.53 -2.27
C LEU A 98 -18.73 2.46 -1.54
N SER A 99 -18.58 2.57 -0.23
CA SER A 99 -19.38 3.48 0.61
C SER A 99 -18.77 4.89 0.71
N TRP A 100 -17.51 5.06 0.28
CA TRP A 100 -16.69 6.27 0.47
C TRP A 100 -16.72 6.79 1.92
N GLN A 101 -16.82 5.88 2.89
CA GLN A 101 -16.75 6.20 4.30
C GLN A 101 -15.29 6.19 4.75
N VAL A 102 -14.93 7.19 5.55
CA VAL A 102 -13.60 7.32 6.15
C VAL A 102 -13.77 7.27 7.66
N SER A 103 -13.11 6.31 8.30
CA SER A 103 -12.98 6.30 9.74
C SER A 103 -11.82 7.19 10.14
N VAL A 104 -12.09 8.16 11.01
CA VAL A 104 -11.07 9.05 11.55
C VAL A 104 -10.92 8.76 13.03
N ASP A 105 -9.73 8.32 13.42
CA ASP A 105 -9.35 8.22 14.83
C ASP A 105 -8.25 9.25 15.15
N SER A 106 -8.15 9.61 16.42
CA SER A 106 -7.09 10.50 16.87
C SER A 106 -6.63 10.16 18.27
N THR A 107 -5.32 10.16 18.46
CA THR A 107 -4.70 10.00 19.77
C THR A 107 -3.93 11.26 20.15
N THR A 108 -3.85 11.53 21.45
CA THR A 108 -3.11 12.67 22.00
C THR A 108 -1.95 12.17 22.85
N ALA A 109 -0.72 12.54 22.47
CA ALA A 109 0.47 12.30 23.28
C ALA A 109 0.78 13.56 24.09
N ARG A 110 0.75 13.44 25.42
CA ARG A 110 1.13 14.53 26.32
C ARG A 110 2.64 14.77 26.22
N ALA A 111 3.03 16.03 26.14
CA ALA A 111 4.43 16.40 26.19
C ALA A 111 5.00 16.10 27.58
N HIS A 112 6.26 15.65 27.63
CA HIS A 112 6.98 15.58 28.89
C HIS A 112 7.08 16.97 29.53
N VAL A 113 7.19 17.06 30.86
CA VAL A 113 7.25 18.35 31.57
C VAL A 113 8.40 19.26 31.11
N HIS A 114 9.46 18.65 30.55
CA HIS A 114 10.63 19.34 29.99
C HIS A 114 10.63 19.43 28.46
N ALA A 115 9.55 19.05 27.79
CA ALA A 115 9.44 19.11 26.33
C ALA A 115 8.97 20.49 25.82
N ALA A 116 8.81 21.47 26.71
CA ALA A 116 8.68 22.86 26.30
C ALA A 116 9.97 23.29 25.60
N GLY A 117 9.94 23.37 24.27
CA GLY A 117 11.06 23.84 23.46
C GLY A 117 11.43 25.29 23.77
N ALA A 118 12.30 25.86 22.93
CA ALA A 118 12.74 27.25 23.07
C ALA A 118 11.56 28.23 23.16
N ARG A 119 11.68 29.24 24.03
CA ARG A 119 10.63 30.25 24.21
C ARG A 119 10.29 30.93 22.87
N ARG A 120 9.07 31.44 22.72
CA ARG A 120 8.66 32.18 21.52
C ARG A 120 9.62 33.36 21.24
N ASP A 121 10.23 33.97 22.24
CA ASP A 121 11.22 35.04 22.10
C ASP A 121 12.68 34.56 22.04
N SER A 122 12.93 33.26 21.84
CA SER A 122 14.29 32.74 21.70
C SER A 122 14.97 33.31 20.46
N VAL A 123 16.24 33.69 20.66
CA VAL A 123 17.15 34.16 19.60
C VAL A 123 17.59 33.03 18.66
N ASP A 124 17.47 31.77 19.09
CA ASP A 124 17.90 30.56 18.38
C ASP A 124 16.73 29.85 17.69
N ARG A 125 15.91 30.61 16.97
CA ARG A 125 14.87 29.98 16.13
C ARG A 125 15.50 29.38 14.89
N VAL A 126 15.13 28.14 14.58
CA VAL A 126 15.47 27.53 13.29
C VAL A 126 14.73 28.29 12.20
N ALA A 127 15.48 28.91 11.28
CA ALA A 127 14.90 29.65 10.17
C ALA A 127 14.07 28.70 9.28
N GLY A 128 12.81 29.07 9.01
CA GLY A 128 11.91 28.26 8.18
C GLY A 128 11.11 27.18 8.92
N GLU A 129 11.20 27.10 10.26
CA GLU A 129 10.38 26.19 11.06
C GLU A 129 8.86 26.48 10.87
N PRO A 130 8.06 25.52 10.39
CA PRO A 130 6.61 25.69 10.27
C PRO A 130 5.93 25.86 11.63
N GLY A 131 4.99 26.81 11.73
CA GLY A 131 4.31 27.12 13.00
C GLY A 131 3.50 25.98 13.63
N HIS A 132 3.23 24.91 12.87
CA HIS A 132 2.52 23.71 13.32
C HIS A 132 3.44 22.60 13.85
N HIS A 133 4.75 22.81 13.89
CA HIS A 133 5.72 21.89 14.53
C HIS A 133 5.81 22.07 16.05
N ALA A 134 5.21 23.13 16.60
CA ALA A 134 5.17 23.36 18.04
C ALA A 134 4.13 22.46 18.72
N LEU A 135 4.37 22.13 19.99
CA LEU A 135 3.39 21.46 20.83
C LEU A 135 2.09 22.28 20.86
N GLY A 136 0.96 21.61 20.65
CA GLY A 136 -0.36 22.20 20.81
C GLY A 136 -0.73 22.31 22.29
N ARG A 137 -1.52 23.32 22.65
CA ARG A 137 -2.09 23.45 24.00
C ARG A 137 -3.49 22.84 24.05
N SER A 138 -3.69 21.89 24.95
CA SER A 138 -4.98 21.23 25.21
C SER A 138 -5.42 21.40 26.67
N ARG A 139 -6.59 20.88 27.04
CA ARG A 139 -7.02 20.82 28.46
C ARG A 139 -6.04 20.03 29.35
N GLY A 140 -5.32 19.06 28.79
CA GLY A 140 -4.27 18.31 29.47
C GLY A 140 -2.91 19.00 29.51
N GLY A 141 -2.79 20.24 29.03
CA GLY A 141 -1.51 20.94 28.85
C GLY A 141 -0.92 20.71 27.46
N TRP A 142 0.40 20.84 27.36
CA TRP A 142 1.13 20.74 26.10
C TRP A 142 1.18 19.30 25.58
N GLY A 143 1.02 19.12 24.28
CA GLY A 143 1.06 17.81 23.64
C GLY A 143 0.92 17.88 22.13
N THR A 144 0.93 16.70 21.51
CA THR A 144 0.71 16.53 20.06
C THR A 144 -0.53 15.67 19.86
N LYS A 145 -1.33 16.01 18.85
CA LYS A 145 -2.47 15.20 18.43
C LYS A 145 -2.16 14.57 17.07
N THR A 146 -2.19 13.25 17.01
CA THR A 146 -2.01 12.49 15.77
C THR A 146 -3.39 12.05 15.30
N HIS A 147 -3.71 12.39 14.06
CA HIS A 147 -4.94 11.95 13.39
C HIS A 147 -4.58 10.83 12.41
N ALA A 148 -5.35 9.76 12.42
CA ALA A 148 -5.30 8.70 11.43
C ALA A 148 -6.66 8.66 10.72
N ALA A 149 -6.64 8.69 9.39
CA ALA A 149 -7.81 8.51 8.56
C ALA A 149 -7.60 7.25 7.71
N ILE A 150 -8.57 6.34 7.74
CA ILE A 150 -8.56 5.09 6.97
C ILE A 150 -9.88 4.96 6.21
N ASP A 151 -9.81 4.38 5.02
CA ASP A 151 -11.00 3.88 4.32
C ASP A 151 -11.66 2.75 5.13
N GLN A 152 -12.99 2.66 5.05
CA GLN A 152 -13.77 1.61 5.70
C GLN A 152 -14.05 0.41 4.79
#